data_AF-A0A7C4L533-F1
#
_entry.id   AF-A0A7C4L533-F1
#
_cell.length_a   1.000
_cell.length_b   1.000
_cell.length_c   1.000
_cell.angle_alpha   90.00
_cell.angle_beta   90.00
_cell.angle_gamma   90.00
#
_symmetry.space_group_name_H-M   'P 1'
#
loop_
_entity.id
_entity.type
_entity.pdbx_description
1 polymer ?
#
loop_
_entity_poly.entity_id
_entity_poly.type
_entity_poly.pdbx_seq_one_letter_code
_entity_poly.pdbx_strand_id
1 'polypeptide(L)'
;MTDWQTEKYREVFDGQLQGLRRRREIDPEFSIEDAERQLTELYRLDGNDWLGRGALGDIISQAIIAAFELFINEWKAEKNREQLPE
;
A
#
# COMPACT_ATOMS: atom_id res chain seq x y z
N MET A 1 -11.09 -5.73 16.45
CA MET A 1 -11.50 -6.26 15.14
C MET A 1 -12.18 -7.61 15.36
N THR A 2 -13.30 -7.84 14.69
CA THR A 2 -13.94 -9.16 14.61
C THR A 2 -13.23 -10.02 13.57
N ASP A 3 -13.46 -11.34 13.59
CA ASP A 3 -12.79 -12.29 12.69
C ASP A 3 -12.97 -11.93 11.20
N TRP A 4 -14.17 -11.53 10.80
CA TRP A 4 -14.45 -11.13 9.41
C TRP A 4 -13.72 -9.84 8.99
N GLN A 5 -13.49 -8.92 9.92
CA GLN A 5 -12.78 -7.66 9.64
C GLN A 5 -11.29 -7.93 9.41
N THR A 6 -10.71 -8.79 10.24
CA THR A 6 -9.31 -9.22 10.10
C THR A 6 -9.10 -9.98 8.80
N GLU A 7 -10.01 -10.89 8.45
CA GLU A 7 -9.93 -11.64 7.19
C GLU A 7 -10.02 -10.70 6.00
N LYS A 8 -10.98 -9.77 6.01
CA LYS A 8 -11.13 -8.80 4.92
C LYS A 8 -9.93 -7.88 4.78
N TYR A 9 -9.37 -7.43 5.90
CA TYR A 9 -8.14 -6.66 5.91
C TYR A 9 -7.00 -7.42 5.22
N ARG A 10 -6.76 -8.67 5.61
CA ARG A 10 -5.69 -9.51 5.05
C ARG A 10 -5.88 -9.74 3.56
N GLU A 11 -7.08 -10.10 3.13
CA GLU A 11 -7.43 -10.31 1.73
C GLU A 11 -7.06 -9.10 0.88
N VAL A 12 -7.46 -7.90 1.31
CA VAL A 12 -7.20 -6.65 0.58
C VAL A 12 -5.72 -6.29 0.61
N PHE A 13 -5.08 -6.42 1.77
CA PHE A 13 -3.67 -6.11 1.96
C PHE A 13 -2.78 -6.98 1.07
N ASP A 14 -2.95 -8.30 1.14
CA ASP A 14 -2.13 -9.25 0.38
C ASP A 14 -2.35 -9.09 -1.13
N GLY A 15 -3.61 -8.91 -1.56
CA GLY A 15 -3.94 -8.68 -2.96
C GLY A 15 -3.33 -7.40 -3.51
N GLN A 16 -3.40 -6.31 -2.75
CA GLN A 16 -2.82 -5.03 -3.15
C GLN A 16 -1.30 -5.07 -3.20
N LEU A 17 -0.66 -5.69 -2.20
CA LEU A 17 0.80 -5.84 -2.16
C LEU A 17 1.32 -6.67 -3.34
N GLN A 18 0.67 -7.79 -3.65
CA GLN A 18 1.01 -8.59 -4.83
C GLN A 18 0.82 -7.81 -6.14
N GLY A 19 -0.26 -7.03 -6.25
CA GLY A 19 -0.50 -6.16 -7.41
C GLY A 19 0.60 -5.12 -7.61
N LEU A 20 1.06 -4.48 -6.54
CA LEU A 20 2.16 -3.50 -6.57
C LEU A 20 3.49 -4.13 -7.00
N ARG A 21 3.82 -5.30 -6.43
CA ARG A 21 5.03 -6.05 -6.80
C ARG A 21 5.00 -6.44 -8.28
N ARG A 22 3.88 -7.01 -8.74
CA ARG A 22 3.71 -7.35 -10.15
C ARG A 22 3.80 -6.13 -11.05
N ARG A 23 3.20 -5.00 -10.65
CA ARG A 23 3.29 -3.75 -11.42
C ARG A 23 4.74 -3.33 -11.61
N ARG A 24 5.55 -3.33 -10.53
CA ARG A 24 6.98 -3.02 -10.60
C ARG A 24 7.76 -3.96 -11.53
N GLU A 25 7.36 -5.23 -11.64
CA GLU A 25 8.01 -6.20 -12.53
C GLU A 25 7.66 -5.98 -14.00
N ILE A 26 6.42 -5.61 -14.32
CA ILE A 26 5.93 -5.53 -15.71
C ILE A 26 6.01 -4.11 -16.30
N ASP A 27 6.01 -3.08 -15.46
CA ASP A 27 5.97 -1.68 -15.85
C ASP A 27 7.31 -1.01 -15.50
N PRO A 28 8.24 -0.88 -16.47
CA PRO A 28 9.54 -0.27 -16.23
C PRO A 28 9.46 1.24 -16.00
N GLU A 29 8.33 1.89 -16.32
CA GLU A 29 8.12 3.31 -16.03
C GLU A 29 7.62 3.53 -14.60
N PHE A 30 7.11 2.48 -13.93
CA PHE A 30 6.65 2.58 -12.55
C PHE A 30 7.82 2.83 -11.60
N SER A 31 7.84 4.02 -11.01
CA SER A 31 8.87 4.46 -10.08
C SER A 31 8.42 4.40 -8.61
N ILE A 32 9.37 4.47 -7.68
CA ILE A 32 9.05 4.54 -6.25
C ILE A 32 8.32 5.86 -5.92
N GLU A 33 8.66 6.93 -6.64
CA GLU A 33 8.04 8.24 -6.55
C GLU A 33 6.56 8.21 -7.00
N ASP A 34 6.20 7.33 -7.96
CA ASP A 34 4.79 7.09 -8.32
C ASP A 34 4.00 6.41 -7.19
N ALA A 35 4.64 5.45 -6.50
CA ALA A 35 4.04 4.77 -5.37
C ALA A 35 3.82 5.73 -4.19
N GLU A 36 4.81 6.59 -3.90
CA GLU A 36 4.71 7.61 -2.84
C GLU A 36 3.65 8.68 -3.13
N ARG A 37 3.53 9.11 -4.39
CA ARG A 37 2.45 10.02 -4.81
C ARG A 37 1.08 9.40 -4.62
N GLN A 38 0.92 8.12 -4.98
CA GLN A 38 -0.32 7.38 -4.73
C GLN A 38 -0.60 7.23 -3.23
N LEU A 39 0.39 6.88 -2.41
CA LEU A 39 0.23 6.78 -0.96
C LEU A 39 -0.20 8.12 -0.34
N THR A 40 0.37 9.23 -0.79
CA THR A 40 -0.01 10.57 -0.33
C THR A 40 -1.47 10.88 -0.65
N GLU A 41 -1.94 10.53 -1.85
CA GLU A 41 -3.34 10.69 -2.22
C GLU A 41 -4.26 9.77 -1.40
N LEU A 42 -3.84 8.54 -1.11
CA LEU A 42 -4.60 7.62 -0.25
C LEU A 42 -4.79 8.19 1.16
N TYR A 43 -3.75 8.74 1.78
CA TYR A 43 -3.90 9.42 3.07
C TYR A 43 -4.79 10.66 2.99
N ARG A 44 -4.73 11.42 1.89
CA ARG A 44 -5.63 12.56 1.68
C ARG A 44 -7.08 12.10 1.59
N LEU A 45 -7.35 11.00 0.90
CA LEU A 45 -8.69 10.42 0.78
C LEU A 45 -9.18 9.82 2.10
N ASP A 46 -8.28 9.25 2.90
CA ASP A 46 -8.58 8.70 4.22
C ASP A 46 -8.91 9.83 5.22
N GLY A 47 -8.03 10.82 5.33
CA GLY A 47 -8.20 11.98 6.22
C GLY A 47 -9.30 12.96 5.81
N ASN A 48 -9.75 12.93 4.56
CA ASN A 48 -10.95 13.65 4.13
C ASN A 48 -12.25 12.93 4.49
N ASP A 49 -12.16 11.92 5.40
CA ASP A 49 -13.25 11.23 6.11
C ASP A 49 -14.57 11.30 5.33
N TRP A 50 -14.63 10.54 4.23
CA TRP A 50 -15.86 10.39 3.46
C TRP A 50 -16.90 9.75 4.38
N LEU A 51 -17.65 10.61 5.10
CA LEU A 51 -18.82 10.30 5.90
C LEU A 51 -19.73 9.40 5.07
N GLY A 52 -19.67 8.09 5.31
CA GLY A 52 -20.44 7.09 4.57
C GLY A 52 -19.71 5.82 4.12
N ARG A 53 -18.38 5.69 4.27
CA ARG A 53 -17.68 4.44 3.89
C ARG A 53 -18.05 3.24 4.79
N GLY A 54 -18.37 3.51 6.06
CA GLY A 54 -18.66 2.48 7.05
C GLY A 54 -17.47 1.56 7.33
N ALA A 55 -17.61 0.67 8.32
CA ALA A 55 -16.50 -0.16 8.78
C ALA A 55 -15.82 -0.99 7.68
N LEU A 56 -16.55 -1.42 6.65
CA LEU A 56 -15.97 -2.14 5.51
C LEU A 56 -15.06 -1.23 4.67
N GLY A 57 -15.50 -0.01 4.36
CA GLY A 57 -14.72 0.93 3.58
C GLY A 57 -13.45 1.36 4.32
N ASP A 58 -13.54 1.53 5.64
CA ASP A 58 -12.39 1.89 6.49
C ASP A 58 -11.34 0.76 6.50
N ILE A 59 -11.78 -0.49 6.63
CA ILE A 59 -10.88 -1.66 6.59
C ILE A 59 -10.17 -1.76 5.24
N ILE A 60 -10.90 -1.56 4.14
CA ILE A 60 -10.31 -1.58 2.79
C ILE A 60 -9.29 -0.45 2.64
N SER A 61 -9.64 0.78 3.06
CA SER A 61 -8.75 1.96 3.00
C SER A 61 -7.45 1.70 3.75
N GLN A 62 -7.55 1.24 5.00
CA GLN A 62 -6.41 0.93 5.86
C GLN A 62 -5.53 -0.18 5.27
N ALA A 63 -6.12 -1.25 4.74
CA ALA A 63 -5.38 -2.35 4.14
C ALA A 63 -4.60 -1.91 2.89
N ILE A 64 -5.19 -1.06 2.04
CA ILE A 64 -4.52 -0.52 0.85
C ILE A 64 -3.36 0.39 1.27
N ILE A 65 -3.58 1.32 2.20
CA ILE A 65 -2.55 2.22 2.71
C ILE A 65 -1.35 1.42 3.26
N ALA A 66 -1.62 0.44 4.13
CA ALA A 66 -0.58 -0.39 4.72
C ALA A 66 0.20 -1.19 3.65
N ALA A 67 -0.45 -1.67 2.60
CA ALA A 67 0.22 -2.37 1.51
C ALA A 67 1.18 -1.45 0.74
N PHE A 68 0.78 -0.19 0.48
CA PHE A 68 1.66 0.81 -0.12
C PHE A 68 2.83 1.18 0.80
N GLU A 69 2.58 1.40 2.09
CA GLU A 69 3.62 1.69 3.08
C GLU A 69 4.69 0.60 3.11
N LEU A 70 4.27 -0.67 3.23
CA LEU A 70 5.19 -1.80 3.26
C LEU A 70 5.99 -1.88 1.95
N PHE A 71 5.31 -1.82 0.81
CA PHE A 71 5.95 -1.89 -0.51
C PHE A 71 7.02 -0.80 -0.70
N ILE A 72 6.70 0.45 -0.35
CA ILE A 72 7.64 1.58 -0.45
C ILE A 72 8.82 1.38 0.50
N ASN A 73 8.57 0.95 1.74
CA ASN A 73 9.62 0.72 2.71
C ASN A 73 10.59 -0.39 2.27
N GLU A 74 10.06 -1.51 1.79
CA GLU A 74 10.86 -2.62 1.23
C GLU A 74 11.73 -2.14 0.07
N TRP A 75 11.14 -1.39 -0.87
CA TRP A 75 11.87 -0.89 -2.03
C TRP A 75 12.97 0.13 -1.66
N LYS A 76 12.72 1.03 -0.71
CA LYS A 76 13.76 1.93 -0.18
C LYS A 76 14.89 1.14 0.49
N ALA A 77 14.56 0.12 1.27
CA ALA A 77 15.54 -0.73 1.93
C ALA A 77 16.40 -1.53 0.93
N GLU A 78 15.83 -1.96 -0.20
CA GLU A 78 16.58 -2.55 -1.32
C GLU A 78 17.56 -1.55 -1.91
N LYS A 79 17.08 -0.36 -2.33
CA LYS A 79 17.94 0.68 -2.92
C LYS A 79 19.07 1.11 -1.98
N ASN A 80 18.81 1.20 -0.68
CA ASN A 80 19.82 1.58 0.31
C ASN A 80 20.88 0.48 0.49
N ARG A 81 20.48 -0.81 0.44
CA ARG A 81 21.42 -1.94 0.49
C ARG A 81 22.30 -2.02 -0.76
N GLU A 82 21.76 -1.70 -1.93
CA GLU A 82 22.53 -1.63 -3.19
C GLU A 82 23.59 -0.51 -3.20
N GLN A 83 23.40 0.54 -2.39
CA GLN A 83 24.30 1.70 -2.33
C GLN A 83 25.46 1.58 -1.31
N LEU A 84 25.48 0.52 -0.50
CA LEU A 84 26.57 0.23 0.44
C LEU A 84 27.42 -0.92 -0.11
N PRO A 85 28.52 -0.66 -0.84
CA PRO A 85 29.50 -1.69 -1.14
C PRO A 85 30.25 -2.06 0.15
N GLU A 86 30.48 -3.36 0.35
CA GLU A 86 31.28 -3.94 1.46
C GLU A 86 32.69 -3.37 1.56
#